data_AF-A0A355BVH4-F1
#
_entry.id   AF-A0A355BVH4-F1
#
_cell.length_a   1.000
_cell.length_b   1.000
_cell.length_c   1.000
_cell.angle_alpha   90.00
_cell.angle_beta   90.00
_cell.angle_gamma   90.00
#
_symmetry.space_group_name_H-M   'P 1'
#
loop_
_entity.id
_entity.type
_entity.pdbx_description
1 polymer ?
#
loop_
_entity_poly.entity_id
_entity_poly.type
_entity_poly.pdbx_seq_one_letter_code
_entity_poly.pdbx_strand_id
1 'polypeptide(L)'
;MLDKVIFINSHPIQYFVPLYQYLTIHKCPVEAWYCSDENVGGHFDRQFNTNVSWDIPLTEGYKALFFRNVSWHKTLYGGFFGLINPGLLLSLWRE
;
A
#
# COMPACT_ATOMS: atom_id res chain seq x y z
N MET A 1 -8.03 20.58 15.88
CA MET A 1 -7.57 20.20 14.53
C MET A 1 -7.33 18.69 14.60
N LEU A 2 -7.78 17.90 13.63
CA LEU A 2 -7.54 16.44 13.66
C LEU A 2 -6.09 16.17 13.22
N ASP A 3 -5.40 15.29 13.94
CA ASP A 3 -4.07 14.84 13.57
C ASP A 3 -4.11 13.96 12.32
N LYS A 4 -3.10 14.09 11.48
CA LYS A 4 -2.94 13.28 10.27
C LYS A 4 -2.62 11.84 10.64
N VAL A 5 -3.27 10.88 9.99
CA VAL A 5 -3.00 9.44 10.17
C VAL A 5 -2.42 8.87 8.87
N ILE A 6 -1.26 8.24 8.98
CA ILE A 6 -0.56 7.61 7.87
C ILE A 6 -0.59 6.09 8.07
N PHE A 7 -1.23 5.36 7.16
CA PHE A 7 -1.21 3.91 7.13
C PHE A 7 -0.07 3.43 6.26
N ILE A 8 0.91 2.72 6.84
CA ILE A 8 2.03 2.15 6.10
C ILE A 8 1.77 0.67 5.87
N ASN A 9 1.67 0.28 4.60
CA ASN A 9 1.41 -1.08 4.16
C ASN A 9 2.49 -1.56 3.20
N SER A 10 2.74 -2.87 3.17
CA SER A 10 3.64 -3.46 2.19
C SER A 10 3.12 -3.27 0.76
N HIS A 11 1.82 -3.45 0.55
CA HIS A 11 1.12 -3.30 -0.73
C HIS A 11 -0.38 -3.07 -0.47
N PRO A 12 -1.13 -2.57 -1.47
CA PRO A 12 -2.57 -2.41 -1.34
C PRO A 12 -3.30 -3.75 -1.39
N ILE A 13 -4.33 -3.89 -0.56
CA ILE A 13 -5.22 -5.06 -0.48
C ILE A 13 -6.67 -4.60 -0.31
N GLN A 14 -7.62 -5.39 -0.82
CA GLN A 14 -9.04 -5.03 -0.85
C GLN A 14 -9.65 -4.74 0.53
N TYR A 15 -9.14 -5.36 1.59
CA TYR A 15 -9.71 -5.26 2.94
C TYR A 15 -9.57 -3.88 3.57
N PHE A 16 -8.56 -3.09 3.16
CA PHE A 16 -8.33 -1.76 3.72
C PHE A 16 -8.96 -0.62 2.92
N VAL A 17 -9.28 -0.85 1.65
CA VAL A 17 -9.82 0.18 0.74
C VAL A 17 -11.10 0.83 1.29
N PRO A 18 -12.11 0.06 1.75
CA PRO A 18 -13.34 0.66 2.29
C PRO A 18 -13.10 1.54 3.51
N LEU A 19 -12.12 1.18 4.36
CA LEU A 19 -11.76 1.95 5.54
C LEU A 19 -11.16 3.30 5.16
N TYR A 20 -10.21 3.34 4.22
CA TYR A 20 -9.57 4.58 3.78
C TYR A 20 -10.54 5.52 3.07
N GLN A 21 -11.42 4.96 2.24
CA GLN A 21 -12.51 5.71 1.61
C GLN A 21 -13.46 6.30 2.65
N TYR A 22 -13.90 5.49 3.63
CA TYR A 22 -14.76 5.96 4.72
C TYR A 22 -14.15 7.13 5.48
N LEU A 23 -12.89 7.00 5.93
CA LEU A 23 -12.18 8.05 6.64
C LEU A 23 -12.03 9.33 5.79
N THR A 24 -11.74 9.18 4.50
CA THR A 24 -11.62 10.31 3.56
C THR A 24 -12.97 11.03 3.39
N ILE A 25 -14.07 10.30 3.22
CA ILE A 25 -15.44 10.86 3.11
C ILE A 25 -15.81 11.64 4.38
N HIS A 26 -15.41 11.14 5.55
CA HIS A 26 -15.60 11.82 6.83
C HIS A 26 -14.58 12.91 7.14
N LYS A 27 -13.81 13.35 6.12
CA LYS A 27 -12.83 14.45 6.20
C LYS A 27 -11.72 14.21 7.24
N CYS A 28 -11.42 12.96 7.55
CA CYS A 28 -10.24 12.61 8.32
C CYS A 28 -9.00 12.80 7.43
N PRO A 29 -7.93 13.46 7.92
CA PRO A 29 -6.69 13.62 7.18
C PRO A 29 -5.92 12.29 7.16
N VAL A 30 -6.25 11.42 6.20
CA VAL A 30 -5.66 10.08 6.07
C VAL A 30 -4.88 9.90 4.78
N GLU A 31 -3.78 9.16 4.87
CA GLU A 31 -2.99 8.73 3.71
C GLU A 31 -2.64 7.25 3.86
N ALA A 32 -2.64 6.51 2.74
CA ALA A 32 -2.09 5.15 2.70
C ALA A 32 -0.81 5.14 1.89
N TRP A 33 0.26 4.65 2.51
CA TRP A 33 1.61 4.60 1.97
C TRP A 33 1.96 3.15 1.68
N TYR A 34 2.37 2.88 0.45
CA TYR A 34 2.64 1.53 -0.06
C TYR A 34 4.10 1.36 -0.43
N CYS A 35 4.70 0.25 0.01
CA CYS A 35 6.06 -0.12 -0.34
C CYS A 35 6.18 -0.75 -1.74
N SER A 36 5.08 -1.25 -2.31
CA SER A 36 5.05 -1.93 -3.61
C SER A 36 3.67 -1.81 -4.26
N ASP A 37 3.67 -1.74 -5.59
CA ASP A 37 2.50 -1.79 -6.48
C ASP A 37 2.34 -3.15 -7.18
N GLU A 38 3.18 -4.15 -6.85
CA GLU A 38 3.25 -5.47 -7.52
C GLU A 38 1.90 -6.19 -7.64
N ASN A 39 0.97 -5.96 -6.71
CA ASN A 39 -0.35 -6.61 -6.69
C ASN A 39 -1.49 -5.75 -7.25
N VAL A 40 -1.26 -4.50 -7.65
CA VAL A 40 -2.33 -3.58 -8.09
C VAL A 40 -3.01 -4.08 -9.37
N GLY A 41 -2.26 -4.70 -10.28
CA GLY A 41 -2.78 -5.28 -11.53
C GLY A 41 -3.30 -6.72 -11.42
N GLY A 42 -3.41 -7.25 -10.20
CA GLY A 42 -3.61 -8.68 -9.95
C GLY A 42 -2.29 -9.46 -9.96
N HIS A 43 -2.27 -10.57 -9.24
CA HIS A 43 -1.09 -11.42 -9.10
C HIS A 43 -1.48 -12.89 -9.09
N PHE A 44 -0.56 -13.75 -9.54
CA PHE A 44 -0.71 -15.19 -9.38
C PHE A 44 -0.38 -15.58 -7.94
N ASP A 45 -1.41 -15.90 -7.16
CA ASP A 45 -1.22 -16.37 -5.81
C ASP A 45 -0.77 -17.84 -5.83
N ARG A 46 0.49 -18.06 -5.43
CA ARG A 46 1.09 -19.40 -5.39
C ARG A 46 0.50 -20.30 -4.31
N GLN A 47 -0.06 -19.74 -3.24
CA GLN A 47 -0.66 -20.52 -2.15
C GLN A 47 -2.02 -21.08 -2.57
N PHE A 48 -2.77 -20.31 -3.36
CA PHE A 48 -4.08 -20.72 -3.89
C PHE A 48 -4.01 -21.28 -5.32
N ASN A 49 -2.83 -21.24 -5.96
CA ASN A 49 -2.58 -21.69 -7.33
C ASN A 49 -3.56 -21.07 -8.34
N THR A 50 -3.86 -19.78 -8.17
CA THR A 50 -4.85 -19.06 -8.98
C THR A 50 -4.43 -17.62 -9.25
N ASN A 51 -4.94 -17.04 -10.33
CA ASN A 51 -4.82 -15.60 -10.57
C ASN A 51 -5.83 -14.87 -9.69
N VAL A 52 -5.32 -14.03 -8.79
CA VAL A 52 -6.14 -13.13 -7.99
C VAL A 52 -6.21 -11.79 -8.72
N SER A 53 -7.41 -11.42 -9.14
CA SER A 53 -7.75 -10.06 -9.56
C SER A 53 -8.61 -9.44 -8.47
N TRP A 54 -8.44 -8.15 -8.23
CA TRP A 54 -9.26 -7.44 -7.25
C TRP A 54 -10.56 -7.00 -7.90
N ASP A 55 -11.67 -7.19 -7.19
CA ASP A 55 -13.00 -6.80 -7.65
C ASP A 55 -13.25 -5.28 -7.54
N ILE A 56 -12.33 -4.55 -6.90
CA ILE A 56 -12.43 -3.10 -6.68
C ILE A 56 -11.11 -2.38 -7.05
N PRO A 57 -11.18 -1.11 -7.49
CA PRO A 57 -9.99 -0.28 -7.65
C PRO A 57 -9.29 -0.06 -6.31
N LEU A 58 -8.07 -0.57 -6.17
CA LEU A 58 -7.39 -0.60 -4.87
C LEU A 58 -6.90 0.77 -4.38
N THR A 59 -6.75 1.75 -5.26
CA THR A 59 -6.08 3.03 -4.97
C THR A 59 -6.98 4.25 -5.16
N GLU A 60 -8.29 4.04 -5.31
CA GLU A 60 -9.26 5.11 -5.58
C GLU A 60 -10.03 5.54 -4.34
N GLY A 61 -10.42 6.82 -4.30
CA GLY A 61 -11.27 7.38 -3.24
C GLY A 61 -10.54 7.75 -1.95
N TYR A 62 -9.20 7.71 -1.93
CA TYR A 62 -8.37 8.17 -0.83
C TYR A 62 -6.96 8.54 -1.33
N LYS A 63 -6.12 9.18 -0.50
CA LYS A 63 -4.75 9.55 -0.88
C LYS A 63 -3.80 8.36 -0.74
N ALA A 64 -3.45 7.74 -1.86
CA ALA A 64 -2.46 6.66 -1.95
C ALA A 64 -1.09 7.19 -2.41
N LEU A 65 -0.01 6.81 -1.73
CA LEU A 65 1.36 7.12 -2.12
C LEU A 65 2.18 5.83 -2.26
N PHE A 66 2.95 5.72 -3.33
CA PHE A 66 3.82 4.58 -3.58
C PHE A 66 5.28 4.99 -3.45
N PHE A 67 6.06 4.17 -2.75
CA PHE A 67 7.47 4.40 -2.54
C PHE A 67 8.29 3.42 -3.36
N ARG A 68 9.34 3.90 -4.02
CA ARG A 68 10.22 3.05 -4.83
C ARG A 68 10.94 2.01 -3.97
N ASN A 69 10.72 0.74 -4.26
CA ASN A 69 11.50 -0.36 -3.69
C ASN A 69 12.87 -0.45 -4.39
N VAL A 70 13.96 -0.35 -3.61
CA VAL A 70 15.36 -0.46 -4.05
C VAL A 70 15.99 -1.80 -3.70
N SER A 71 15.22 -2.75 -3.17
CA SER A 71 15.70 -4.12 -2.95
C SER A 71 16.23 -4.73 -4.24
N TRP A 72 17.30 -5.51 -4.10
CA TRP A 72 17.89 -6.24 -5.23
C TRP A 72 16.97 -7.36 -5.73
N HIS A 73 16.24 -7.99 -4.81
CA HIS A 73 15.20 -8.98 -5.11
C HIS A 73 13.83 -8.42 -4.72
N LYS A 74 13.27 -7.58 -5.60
CA LYS A 74 11.95 -6.96 -5.42
C LYS A 74 10.87 -8.05 -5.51
N THR A 75 10.34 -8.41 -4.37
CA THR A 75 9.18 -9.28 -4.28
C THR A 75 8.54 -9.12 -2.92
N LEU A 76 7.21 -9.11 -2.89
CA LEU A 76 6.43 -9.20 -1.66
C LEU A 76 6.72 -10.46 -0.82
N TYR A 77 7.26 -11.51 -1.45
CA TYR A 77 7.48 -12.82 -0.83
C TYR A 77 8.97 -13.14 -0.58
N GLY A 78 9.88 -12.20 -0.82
CA GLY A 78 11.34 -12.41 -0.75
C GLY A 78 11.95 -12.41 0.64
N GLY A 79 11.13 -12.52 1.69
CA GLY A 79 11.58 -12.40 3.07
C GLY A 79 11.85 -10.97 3.52
N PHE A 80 12.62 -10.82 4.61
CA PHE A 80 12.77 -9.56 5.36
C PHE A 80 13.31 -8.38 4.53
N PHE A 81 14.13 -8.65 3.51
CA PHE A 81 14.73 -7.62 2.65
C PHE A 81 14.01 -7.46 1.29
N GLY A 82 12.83 -8.07 1.11
CA GLY A 82 12.07 -7.97 -0.14
C GLY A 82 11.56 -6.55 -0.43
N LEU A 83 11.40 -5.72 0.60
CA LEU A 83 10.90 -4.34 0.52
C LEU A 83 11.86 -3.38 1.23
N ILE A 84 12.69 -2.69 0.45
CA ILE A 84 13.59 -1.65 0.95
C ILE A 84 13.16 -0.33 0.31
N ASN A 85 12.56 0.55 1.10
CA ASN A 85 11.97 1.81 0.59
C ASN A 85 12.54 3.01 1.38
N PRO A 86 13.80 3.44 1.14
CA PRO A 86 14.40 4.55 1.90
C PRO A 86 13.63 5.87 1.75
N GLY A 87 13.01 6.07 0.59
CA GLY A 87 12.14 7.23 0.35
C GLY A 87 10.94 7.29 1.29
N LEU A 88 10.44 6.14 1.75
CA LEU A 88 9.36 6.07 2.75
C LEU A 88 9.83 6.63 4.08
N LEU A 89 10.99 6.18 4.54
CA LEU A 89 11.58 6.63 5.81
C LEU A 89 11.90 8.13 5.77
N LEU A 90 12.44 8.62 4.64
CA LEU A 90 12.72 10.03 4.42
C LEU A 90 11.45 10.88 4.46
N SER A 91 10.34 10.41 3.85
CA SER A 91 9.06 11.10 3.92
C SER A 91 8.46 11.08 5.32
N LEU A 92 8.56 9.94 6.03
CA LEU A 92 8.04 9.80 7.39
C LEU A 92 8.74 10.75 8.36
N TRP A 93 10.04 10.96 8.20
CA TRP A 93 10.80 11.87 9.07
C TRP A 93 10.46 13.37 8.86
N ARG A 94 9.72 13.70 7.81
CA ARG A 94 9.30 15.08 7.49
C ARG A 94 7.89 15.42 7.96
N GLU A 95 7.14 14.43 8.43
CA GLU A 95 5.80 14.59 9.03
C GLU A 95 5.92 14.82 10.53
#